data_AF-A0A8T2PDT1-F1
#
_entry.id   AF-A0A8T2PDT1-F1
#
_cell.length_a   1.000
_cell.length_b   1.000
_cell.length_c   1.000
_cell.angle_alpha   90.00
_cell.angle_beta   90.00
_cell.angle_gamma   90.00
#
_symmetry.space_group_name_H-M   'P 1'
#
loop_
_entity.id
_entity.type
_entity.pdbx_description
1 polymer ?
#
loop_
_entity_poly.entity_id
_entity_poly.type
_entity_poly.pdbx_seq_one_letter_code
_entity_poly.pdbx_strand_id
1 'polypeptide(L)'
;MLTSALSLPLPCSMVSMEQCHAAGASLMVTVLDHDTLSSDDFEGEAFLSLRAVPGVGGKGPQDQPEDTPSAQIRLPLMHPKPNEDGILKLLEARKDDREAQAFVKLRRQREKMSQEV
;
A
#
# COMPACT_ATOMS: atom_id res chain seq x y z
N MET A 1 -35.80 23.40 4.67
CA MET A 1 -35.18 23.16 6.00
C MET A 1 -34.76 21.70 6.00
N LEU A 2 -33.52 21.25 6.21
CA LEU A 2 -32.21 21.83 6.48
C LEU A 2 -31.21 21.00 5.66
N THR A 3 -30.50 21.61 4.73
CA THR A 3 -29.28 21.05 4.14
C THR A 3 -28.17 21.19 5.19
N SER A 4 -27.90 20.15 5.97
CA SER A 4 -26.75 20.14 6.85
C SER A 4 -25.56 19.53 6.12
N ALA A 5 -24.89 20.36 5.34
CA ALA A 5 -23.54 20.08 4.86
C ALA A 5 -22.59 20.19 6.07
N LEU A 6 -22.35 19.07 6.76
CA LEU A 6 -21.20 18.94 7.64
C LEU A 6 -19.94 18.78 6.77
N SER A 7 -19.54 19.87 6.13
CA SER A 7 -18.20 20.04 5.59
C SER A 7 -17.27 20.37 6.76
N LEU A 8 -16.97 19.37 7.58
CA LEU A 8 -15.76 19.42 8.39
C LEU A 8 -14.58 19.36 7.42
N PRO A 9 -13.59 20.26 7.50
CA PRO A 9 -12.38 20.13 6.72
C PRO A 9 -11.63 18.90 7.25
N LEU A 10 -11.84 17.75 6.60
CA LEU A 10 -11.03 16.56 6.85
C LEU A 10 -9.57 16.93 6.55
N PRO A 11 -8.60 16.54 7.39
CA PRO A 11 -7.17 16.85 7.22
C PRO A 11 -6.51 16.05 6.06
N CYS A 12 -7.24 15.78 4.98
CA CYS A 12 -6.84 14.91 3.88
C CYS A 12 -6.52 15.67 2.58
N SER A 13 -5.85 16.83 2.65
CA SER A 13 -5.46 17.57 1.44
C SER A 13 -4.03 17.32 0.95
N MET A 14 -3.26 16.40 1.56
CA MET A 14 -1.88 16.12 1.12
C MET A 14 -1.79 15.20 -0.11
N VAL A 15 -2.88 14.55 -0.52
CA VAL A 15 -2.92 13.66 -1.70
C VAL A 15 -4.15 14.01 -2.52
N SER A 16 -3.92 14.50 -3.73
CA SER A 16 -4.97 14.80 -4.72
C SER A 16 -5.50 13.53 -5.39
N MET A 17 -6.71 13.61 -5.95
CA MET A 17 -7.26 12.49 -6.75
C MET A 17 -6.41 12.17 -7.98
N GLU A 18 -5.76 13.17 -8.57
CA GLU A 18 -4.82 12.95 -9.67
C GLU A 18 -3.64 12.06 -9.23
N GLN A 19 -3.09 12.29 -8.03
CA GLN A 19 -2.04 11.45 -7.46
C GLN A 19 -2.53 10.03 -7.15
N CYS A 20 -3.77 9.87 -6.68
CA CYS A 20 -4.38 8.55 -6.50
C CYS A 20 -4.55 7.79 -7.82
N HIS A 21 -4.70 8.51 -8.93
CA HIS A 21 -4.87 7.94 -10.27
C HIS A 21 -3.55 7.69 -11.00
N ALA A 22 -2.43 8.19 -10.49
CA ALA A 22 -1.12 8.06 -11.10
C ALA A 22 -0.74 6.58 -11.34
N ALA A 23 0.02 6.32 -12.40
CA ALA A 23 0.52 4.98 -12.67
C ALA A 23 1.44 4.53 -11.52
N GLY A 24 1.21 3.32 -11.01
CA GLY A 24 1.95 2.79 -9.85
C GLY A 24 1.44 3.24 -8.49
N ALA A 25 0.40 4.09 -8.42
CA ALA A 25 -0.21 4.45 -7.13
C ALA A 25 -0.91 3.23 -6.49
N SER A 26 -0.46 2.85 -5.29
CA SER A 26 -0.90 1.63 -4.61
C SER A 26 -1.06 1.84 -3.10
N LEU A 27 -2.05 1.17 -2.53
CA LEU A 27 -2.16 0.90 -1.10
C LEU A 27 -1.22 -0.26 -0.75
N MET A 28 -0.34 -0.03 0.22
CA MET A 28 0.48 -1.07 0.84
C MET A 28 -0.07 -1.33 2.24
N VAL A 29 -0.37 -2.58 2.53
CA VAL A 29 -0.81 -3.05 3.85
C VAL A 29 0.31 -3.91 4.43
N THR A 30 0.68 -3.66 5.67
CA THR A 30 1.66 -4.46 6.42
C THR A 30 0.95 -5.08 7.61
N VAL A 31 1.16 -6.39 7.79
CA VAL A 31 0.69 -7.13 8.96
C VAL A 31 1.88 -7.27 9.90
N LEU A 32 1.65 -6.95 11.17
CA LEU A 32 2.63 -7.12 12.24
C LEU A 32 2.00 -7.99 13.33
N ASP A 33 2.77 -8.90 13.93
CA ASP A 33 2.39 -9.56 15.18
C ASP A 33 2.66 -8.61 16.35
N HIS A 34 1.65 -8.41 17.19
CA HIS A 34 1.72 -7.38 18.22
C HIS A 34 2.34 -7.93 19.51
N ASP A 35 3.45 -7.32 19.92
CA ASP A 35 4.18 -7.68 21.12
C ASP A 35 4.00 -6.65 22.23
N THR A 36 3.80 -7.13 23.47
CA THR A 36 3.57 -6.24 24.63
C THR A 36 4.86 -5.80 25.32
N LEU A 37 5.96 -6.54 25.13
CA LEU A 37 7.25 -6.32 25.80
C LEU A 37 8.39 -6.03 24.83
N SER A 38 8.23 -6.36 23.55
CA SER A 38 9.18 -6.19 22.45
C SER A 38 8.58 -5.29 21.36
N SER A 39 9.34 -5.07 20.27
CA SER A 39 8.81 -4.46 19.05
C SER A 39 7.98 -5.47 18.28
N ASP A 40 6.87 -5.02 17.70
CA ASP A 40 6.04 -5.83 16.81
C ASP A 40 6.85 -6.47 15.67
N ASP A 41 6.57 -7.75 15.42
CA ASP A 41 7.26 -8.56 14.43
C ASP A 41 6.59 -8.44 13.05
N PHE A 42 7.39 -8.45 11.99
CA PHE A 42 6.85 -8.35 10.63
C PHE A 42 6.32 -9.70 10.15
N GLU A 43 5.01 -9.76 9.93
CA GLU A 43 4.29 -10.96 9.48
C GLU A 43 3.99 -10.95 7.98
N GLY A 44 4.12 -9.82 7.28
CA GLY A 44 3.97 -9.78 5.83
C GLY A 44 3.42 -8.47 5.27
N GLU A 45 3.41 -8.37 3.95
CA GLU A 45 2.86 -7.21 3.24
C GLU A 45 1.99 -7.61 2.05
N ALA A 46 1.05 -6.73 1.71
CA ALA A 46 0.17 -6.89 0.57
C ALA A 46 -0.02 -5.56 -0.16
N PHE A 47 -0.25 -5.61 -1.46
CA PHE A 47 -0.39 -4.42 -2.30
C PHE A 47 -1.71 -4.45 -3.07
N LEU A 48 -2.34 -3.30 -3.21
CA LEU A 48 -3.55 -3.09 -3.98
C LEU A 48 -3.43 -1.79 -4.78
N SER A 49 -3.73 -1.81 -6.08
CA SER A 49 -3.78 -0.56 -6.85
C SER A 49 -4.85 0.37 -6.29
N LEU A 50 -4.55 1.65 -6.13
CA LEU A 50 -5.53 2.64 -5.67
C LEU A 50 -6.75 2.72 -6.59
N ARG A 51 -6.60 2.40 -7.88
CA ARG A 51 -7.73 2.35 -8.83
C ARG A 51 -8.74 1.23 -8.53
N ALA A 52 -8.31 0.18 -7.82
CA ALA A 52 -9.17 -0.92 -7.43
C ALA A 52 -9.90 -0.66 -6.11
N VAL A 53 -9.55 0.42 -5.40
CA VAL A 53 -10.22 0.83 -4.17
C VAL A 53 -11.56 1.49 -4.53
N PRO A 54 -12.69 0.99 -3.98
CA PRO A 54 -14.00 1.62 -4.17
C PRO A 54 -13.97 3.09 -3.78
N GLY A 55 -14.56 3.96 -4.62
CA GLY A 55 -14.55 5.41 -4.43
C GLY A 55 -13.27 6.13 -4.89
N VAL A 56 -12.21 5.40 -5.26
CA VAL A 56 -10.95 5.98 -5.77
C VAL A 56 -10.80 5.78 -7.27
N GLY A 57 -11.22 4.65 -7.86
CA GLY A 57 -11.00 4.34 -9.28
C GLY A 57 -11.77 5.18 -10.32
N GLY A 58 -12.42 6.27 -9.93
CA GLY A 58 -13.13 7.18 -10.85
C GLY A 58 -14.43 6.65 -11.45
N LYS A 59 -14.87 5.42 -11.12
CA LYS A 59 -16.24 4.98 -11.41
C LYS A 59 -17.18 5.71 -10.45
N GLY A 60 -18.00 6.61 -11.00
CA GLY A 60 -18.98 7.33 -10.21
C GLY A 60 -20.03 6.39 -9.61
N PRO A 61 -20.78 6.82 -8.57
CA PRO A 61 -21.86 6.03 -7.98
C PRO A 61 -22.94 5.58 -8.98
N GLN A 62 -22.96 6.10 -10.21
CA GLN A 62 -23.86 5.65 -11.27
C GLN A 62 -23.44 4.33 -11.96
N ASP A 63 -22.16 3.93 -11.86
CA ASP A 63 -21.64 2.71 -12.50
C ASP A 63 -21.65 1.47 -11.57
N GLN A 64 -22.06 1.65 -10.31
CA GLN A 64 -22.14 0.60 -9.31
C GLN A 64 -23.52 0.66 -8.65
N PRO A 65 -24.35 -0.39 -8.73
CA PRO A 65 -25.62 -0.42 -8.03
C PRO A 65 -25.42 -0.08 -6.55
N GLU A 66 -26.22 0.85 -6.02
CA GLU A 66 -26.18 1.30 -4.61
C GLU A 66 -26.29 0.12 -3.62
N ASP A 67 -26.81 -1.02 -4.07
CA ASP A 67 -27.00 -2.27 -3.31
C ASP A 67 -25.94 -3.36 -3.58
N THR A 68 -24.86 -3.08 -4.31
CA THR A 68 -23.77 -4.07 -4.42
C THR A 68 -23.00 -4.08 -3.10
N PRO A 69 -22.98 -5.20 -2.34
CA PRO A 69 -22.11 -5.29 -1.18
C PRO A 69 -20.69 -5.01 -1.65
N SER A 70 -20.00 -4.08 -0.99
CA SER A 70 -18.59 -3.79 -1.26
C SER A 70 -17.83 -5.11 -1.22
N ALA A 71 -17.45 -5.61 -2.39
CA ALA A 71 -16.89 -6.94 -2.54
C ALA A 71 -15.64 -7.03 -1.67
N GLN A 72 -15.59 -8.03 -0.79
CA GLN A 72 -14.42 -8.27 0.04
C GLN A 72 -13.20 -8.53 -0.85
N ILE A 73 -12.20 -7.65 -0.79
CA ILE A 73 -10.95 -7.82 -1.52
C ILE A 73 -10.03 -8.69 -0.67
N ARG A 74 -9.72 -9.90 -1.16
CA ARG A 74 -8.72 -10.78 -0.54
C ARG A 74 -7.37 -10.48 -1.16
N LEU A 75 -6.42 -9.98 -0.35
CA LEU A 75 -5.06 -9.72 -0.78
C LEU A 75 -4.14 -10.88 -0.38
N PRO A 76 -3.29 -11.39 -1.29
CA PRO A 76 -2.28 -12.37 -0.93
C PRO A 76 -1.22 -11.71 -0.05
N LEU A 77 -0.94 -12.32 1.10
CA LEU A 77 0.15 -11.88 1.97
C LEU A 77 1.47 -12.37 1.36
N MET A 78 2.40 -11.44 1.16
CA MET A 78 3.71 -11.72 0.60
C MET A 78 4.77 -11.53 1.67
N HIS A 79 5.69 -12.50 1.75
CA HIS A 79 6.84 -12.44 2.62
C HIS A 79 8.09 -12.15 1.78
N PRO A 80 8.86 -11.10 2.10
CA PRO A 80 10.09 -10.77 1.41
C PRO A 80 11.11 -11.91 1.57
N LYS A 81 11.30 -12.73 0.53
CA LYS A 81 12.27 -13.83 0.59
C LYS A 81 13.68 -13.35 0.26
N PRO A 82 14.69 -13.72 1.05
CA PRO A 82 16.06 -13.40 0.71
C PRO A 82 16.47 -14.12 -0.60
N ASN A 83 16.96 -13.33 -1.56
CA ASN A 83 17.63 -13.75 -2.80
C ASN A 83 16.82 -14.11 -4.05
N GLU A 84 15.48 -14.07 -4.03
CA GLU A 84 14.67 -14.38 -5.23
C GLU A 84 14.47 -13.19 -6.19
N ASP A 85 14.74 -11.96 -5.75
CA ASP A 85 14.38 -10.76 -6.50
C ASP A 85 15.48 -10.31 -7.50
N GLY A 86 15.38 -10.79 -8.74
CA GLY A 86 16.19 -10.26 -9.86
C GLY A 86 16.04 -8.74 -10.05
N ILE A 87 14.89 -8.19 -9.66
CA ILE A 87 14.61 -6.74 -9.69
C ILE A 87 15.44 -5.99 -8.64
N LEU A 88 15.58 -6.52 -7.41
CA LEU A 88 16.40 -5.87 -6.38
C LEU A 88 17.88 -5.83 -6.76
N LYS A 89 18.41 -6.93 -7.34
CA LYS A 89 19.78 -6.96 -7.87
C LYS A 89 20.00 -5.94 -8.98
N LEU A 90 19.00 -5.76 -9.85
CA LEU A 90 19.05 -4.74 -10.90
C LEU A 90 19.06 -3.32 -10.33
N LEU A 91 18.28 -3.04 -9.29
CA LEU A 91 18.27 -1.74 -8.61
C LEU A 91 19.58 -1.50 -7.84
N GLU A 92 20.12 -2.52 -7.18
CA GLU A 92 21.42 -2.48 -6.49
C GLU A 92 22.56 -2.06 -7.43
N ALA A 93 22.54 -2.53 -8.68
CA ALA A 93 23.56 -2.19 -9.68
C ALA A 93 23.56 -0.70 -10.08
N ARG A 94 22.46 0.03 -9.85
CA ARG A 94 22.32 1.47 -10.19
C ARG A 94 22.94 2.34 -9.10
N LYS A 95 24.27 2.41 -9.04
CA LYS A 95 25.01 3.09 -7.95
C LYS A 95 24.77 4.60 -7.88
N ASP A 96 24.48 5.24 -9.01
CA ASP A 96 24.28 6.70 -9.09
C ASP A 96 22.83 7.14 -8.82
N ASP A 97 21.90 6.17 -8.71
CA ASP A 97 20.48 6.41 -8.45
C ASP A 97 20.20 6.33 -6.95
N ARG A 98 20.19 7.49 -6.28
CA ARG A 98 20.00 7.57 -4.82
C ARG A 98 18.66 7.01 -4.36
N GLU A 99 17.61 7.15 -5.18
CA GLU A 99 16.27 6.68 -4.83
C GLU A 99 16.22 5.15 -4.90
N ALA A 100 16.79 4.56 -5.95
CA ALA A 100 16.93 3.11 -6.06
C ALA A 100 17.74 2.53 -4.90
N GLN A 101 18.87 3.16 -4.53
CA GLN A 101 19.70 2.70 -3.42
C GLN A 101 18.97 2.79 -2.06
N ALA A 102 18.18 3.86 -1.83
CA ALA A 102 17.38 4.00 -0.63
C ALA A 102 16.28 2.92 -0.55
N PHE A 103 15.61 2.64 -1.67
CA PHE A 103 14.60 1.59 -1.77
C PHE A 103 15.19 0.20 -1.46
N VAL A 104 16.32 -0.14 -2.10
CA VAL A 104 17.04 -1.40 -1.85
C VAL A 104 17.37 -1.54 -0.36
N LYS A 105 17.94 -0.50 0.26
CA LYS A 105 18.31 -0.54 1.68
C LYS A 105 17.11 -0.82 2.57
N LEU A 106 15.99 -0.14 2.33
CA LEU A 106 14.75 -0.36 3.05
C LEU A 106 14.23 -1.78 2.84
N ARG A 107 14.29 -2.28 1.60
CA ARG A 107 13.81 -3.61 1.23
C ARG A 107 14.62 -4.73 1.89
N ARG A 108 15.96 -4.61 1.90
CA ARG A 108 16.85 -5.53 2.63
C ARG A 108 16.62 -5.51 4.13
N GLN A 109 16.25 -4.37 4.70
CA GLN A 109 15.94 -4.29 6.13
C GLN A 109 14.66 -5.09 6.45
N ARG A 110 13.65 -5.01 5.59
CA ARG A 110 12.40 -5.79 5.73
C ARG A 110 12.60 -7.29 5.57
N GLU A 111 13.43 -7.71 4.61
CA GLU A 111 13.82 -9.13 4.47
C GLU A 111 14.42 -9.70 5.77
N LYS A 112 15.20 -8.90 6.51
CA LYS A 112 15.77 -9.33 7.79
C LYS A 112 14.75 -9.41 8.94
N MET A 113 13.68 -8.63 8.85
CA MET A 113 12.62 -8.61 9.86
C MET A 113 11.55 -9.68 9.60
N SER A 114 11.45 -10.19 8.37
CA SER A 114 10.58 -11.30 8.03
C SER A 114 11.13 -12.58 8.66
N GLN A 115 10.49 -13.07 9.73
CA GLN A 115 10.95 -14.22 10.50
C GLN A 115 10.60 -15.60 9.88
N GLU A 116 10.09 -15.64 8.65
CA GLU A 116 9.84 -16.93 7.96
C GLU A 116 11.16 -17.66 7.66
N VAL A 117 11.42 -18.72 8.45
CA VAL A 117 12.43 -19.76 8.20
C VAL A 117 11.81 -20.92 7.43
#